data_AF-A0A1F3X9I4-F1
#
_entry.id   AF-A0A1F3X9I4-F1
#
_cell.length_a   1.000
_cell.length_b   1.000
_cell.length_c   1.000
_cell.angle_alpha   90.00
_cell.angle_beta   90.00
_cell.angle_gamma   90.00
#
_symmetry.space_group_name_H-M   'P 1'
#
loop_
_entity.id
_entity.type
_entity.pdbx_description
1 polymer ?
#
loop_
_entity_poly.entity_id
_entity_poly.type
_entity_poly.pdbx_seq_one_letter_code
_entity_poly.pdbx_strand_id
1 'polypeptide(L)'
;MARRIIDFTTDKRFVQRARELRTIEAMVTMYCRGHGHERESGAKLCQECAALFEYATRRLERCVFGDAKPTCANCLVHCYTEDMRERVRVVMRWAGPRMLLRHPILAIRHQLDGRRASPTLPAKPARRRASSDN
;
A
#
# COMPACT_ATOMS: atom_id res chain seq x y z
N MET A 1 -13.23 -20.72 -3.22
CA MET A 1 -11.85 -20.22 -3.30
C MET A 1 -11.17 -20.43 -1.96
N ALA A 2 -10.06 -21.17 -1.91
CA ALA A 2 -9.35 -21.45 -0.66
C ALA A 2 -8.73 -20.16 -0.09
N ARG A 3 -9.06 -19.82 1.17
CA ARG A 3 -8.43 -18.71 1.89
C ARG A 3 -6.96 -19.10 2.15
N ARG A 4 -6.02 -18.39 1.53
CA ARG A 4 -4.60 -18.58 1.77
C ARG A 4 -4.26 -17.97 3.14
N ILE A 5 -3.86 -18.81 4.08
CA ILE A 5 -3.30 -18.38 5.37
C ILE A 5 -1.91 -17.83 5.07
N ILE A 6 -1.62 -16.59 5.49
CA ILE A 6 -0.25 -16.05 5.41
C ILE A 6 0.54 -16.67 6.54
N ASP A 7 1.58 -17.42 6.21
CA ASP A 7 2.67 -17.65 7.12
C ASP A 7 3.52 -16.36 7.19
N PHE A 8 3.79 -15.87 8.40
CA PHE A 8 4.59 -14.66 8.62
C PHE A 8 6.08 -14.88 8.32
N THR A 9 6.46 -16.04 7.78
CA THR A 9 7.78 -16.28 7.19
C THR A 9 7.98 -15.32 6.02
N THR A 10 8.83 -14.32 6.27
CA THR A 10 9.23 -13.28 5.31
C THR A 10 9.77 -13.92 4.02
N ASP A 11 8.93 -14.09 3.00
CA ASP A 11 9.39 -14.46 1.66
C ASP A 11 10.28 -13.33 1.13
N LYS A 12 11.49 -13.67 0.68
CA LYS A 12 12.55 -12.73 0.26
C LYS A 12 12.31 -12.16 -1.13
N ARG A 13 11.15 -12.42 -1.74
CA ARG A 13 10.92 -12.22 -3.17
C ARG A 13 10.50 -10.81 -3.59
N PHE A 14 10.51 -9.75 -2.78
CA PHE A 14 10.26 -8.31 -3.08
C PHE A 14 9.28 -7.83 -4.20
N VAL A 15 8.60 -8.69 -4.98
CA VAL A 15 7.95 -8.34 -6.25
C VAL A 15 6.68 -7.54 -6.03
N GLN A 16 5.88 -7.90 -5.01
CA GLN A 16 4.61 -7.20 -4.76
C GLN A 16 4.85 -5.81 -4.19
N ARG A 17 5.79 -5.67 -3.24
CA ARG A 17 6.14 -4.37 -2.64
C ARG A 17 6.68 -3.39 -3.68
N ALA A 18 7.57 -3.85 -4.56
CA ALA A 18 8.14 -3.02 -5.61
C ALA A 18 7.09 -2.53 -6.61
N ARG A 19 6.09 -3.36 -6.95
CA ARG A 19 4.98 -2.95 -7.80
C ARG A 19 4.11 -1.89 -7.13
N GLU A 20 3.75 -2.09 -5.87
CA GLU A 20 2.95 -1.12 -5.12
C GLU A 20 3.65 0.22 -4.97
N LEU A 21 4.97 0.20 -4.75
CA LEU A 21 5.78 1.42 -4.69
C LEU A 21 5.72 2.19 -6.03
N ARG A 22 5.91 1.50 -7.16
CA ARG A 22 5.80 2.13 -8.49
C ARG A 22 4.39 2.65 -8.75
N THR A 23 3.35 1.93 -8.31
CA THR A 23 1.97 2.37 -8.46
C THR A 23 1.70 3.65 -7.68
N ILE A 24 2.09 3.71 -6.41
CA ILE A 24 1.85 4.91 -5.60
C ILE A 24 2.68 6.10 -6.10
N GLU A 25 3.92 5.88 -6.54
CA GLU A 25 4.75 6.92 -7.17
C GLU A 25 4.05 7.51 -8.40
N ALA A 26 3.58 6.66 -9.30
CA ALA A 26 2.88 7.08 -10.51
C ALA A 26 1.60 7.85 -10.16
N MET A 27 0.79 7.34 -9.23
CA MET A 27 -0.46 7.97 -8.81
C MET A 27 -0.23 9.35 -8.18
N VAL A 28 0.72 9.46 -7.25
CA VAL A 28 1.05 10.73 -6.57
C VAL A 28 1.62 11.75 -7.57
N THR A 29 2.49 11.31 -8.48
CA THR A 29 3.03 12.19 -9.54
C THR A 29 1.94 12.70 -10.46
N MET A 30 1.03 11.83 -10.90
CA MET A 30 -0.11 12.23 -11.71
C MET A 30 -1.03 13.20 -10.98
N TYR A 31 -1.31 12.92 -9.71
CA TYR A 31 -2.16 13.76 -8.86
C TYR A 31 -1.58 15.16 -8.69
N CYS A 32 -0.31 15.26 -8.30
CA CYS A 32 0.40 16.52 -8.11
C CYS A 32 0.41 17.37 -9.39
N ARG A 33 0.68 16.75 -10.54
CA ARG A 33 0.67 17.44 -11.84
C ARG A 33 -0.73 17.86 -12.25
N GLY A 34 -1.72 16.99 -12.06
CA GLY A 34 -3.11 17.24 -12.46
C GLY A 34 -3.81 18.35 -11.69
N HIS A 35 -3.41 18.60 -10.45
CA HIS A 35 -3.94 19.69 -9.61
C HIS A 35 -3.13 20.99 -9.74
N GLY A 36 -2.09 21.02 -10.58
CA GLY A 36 -1.29 22.23 -10.78
C GLY A 36 -0.53 22.68 -9.53
N HIS A 37 -0.20 21.77 -8.60
CA HIS A 37 0.55 22.13 -7.40
C HIS A 37 1.89 22.77 -7.76
N GLU A 38 2.22 23.84 -7.05
CA GLU A 38 3.52 24.50 -7.16
C GLU A 38 4.63 23.53 -6.73
N ARG A 39 5.72 23.54 -7.50
CA ARG A 39 6.87 22.67 -7.32
C ARG A 39 8.11 23.52 -7.35
N GLU A 40 9.05 23.23 -6.46
CA GLU A 40 10.38 23.81 -6.53
C GLU A 40 11.06 23.47 -7.86
N SER A 41 11.97 24.33 -8.30
CA SER A 41 12.69 24.14 -9.57
C SER A 41 13.44 22.80 -9.56
N GLY A 42 13.16 21.95 -10.55
CA GLY A 42 13.74 20.61 -10.67
C GLY A 42 13.04 19.51 -9.84
N ALA A 43 12.07 19.84 -8.98
CA ALA A 43 11.35 18.86 -8.18
C ALA A 43 10.26 18.13 -8.98
N LYS A 44 10.17 16.80 -8.81
CA LYS A 44 9.12 15.98 -9.47
C LYS A 44 7.74 16.13 -8.81
N LEU A 45 7.71 16.42 -7.51
CA LEU A 45 6.53 16.52 -6.66
C LEU A 45 6.59 17.81 -5.84
N CYS A 46 5.43 18.34 -5.43
CA CYS A 46 5.40 19.37 -4.40
C CYS A 46 5.73 18.76 -3.03
N GLN A 47 6.03 19.60 -2.04
CA GLN A 47 6.43 19.17 -0.70
C GLN A 47 5.43 18.19 -0.06
N GLU A 48 4.13 18.47 -0.15
CA GLU A 48 3.10 17.62 0.43
C GLU A 48 2.99 16.25 -0.26
N CYS A 49 3.07 16.24 -1.60
CA CYS A 49 3.02 15.01 -2.38
C CYS A 49 4.30 14.17 -2.17
N ALA A 50 5.45 14.82 -2.03
CA ALA A 50 6.71 14.17 -1.67
C ALA A 50 6.61 13.51 -0.29
N ALA A 51 6.11 14.24 0.72
CA ALA A 51 5.93 13.71 2.07
C ALA A 51 4.96 12.51 2.10
N LEU A 52 3.87 12.57 1.34
CA LEU A 52 2.93 11.45 1.20
C LEU A 52 3.59 10.22 0.57
N PHE A 53 4.38 10.42 -0.49
CA PHE A 53 5.09 9.35 -1.17
C PHE A 53 6.15 8.72 -0.26
N GLU A 54 7.00 9.52 0.39
CA GLU A 54 7.99 9.02 1.34
C GLU A 54 7.38 8.26 2.51
N TYR A 55 6.25 8.76 3.04
CA TYR A 55 5.50 8.06 4.07
C TYR A 55 5.07 6.66 3.60
N ALA A 56 4.50 6.57 2.41
CA ALA A 56 4.10 5.30 1.83
C ALA A 56 5.29 4.35 1.61
N THR A 57 6.42 4.87 1.12
CA THR A 57 7.67 4.11 0.92
C THR A 57 8.13 3.47 2.23
N ARG A 58 8.26 4.26 3.30
CA ARG A 58 8.67 3.74 4.63
C ARG A 58 7.74 2.64 5.14
N ARG A 59 6.43 2.75 4.89
CA ARG A 59 5.44 1.73 5.29
C ARG A 59 5.54 0.45 4.46
N LEU A 60 5.85 0.57 3.16
CA LEU A 60 6.05 -0.57 2.27
C LEU A 60 7.32 -1.36 2.62
N GLU A 61 8.43 -0.66 2.89
CA GLU A 61 9.70 -1.25 3.31
C GLU A 61 9.55 -2.10 4.57
N ARG A 62 8.76 -1.63 5.54
CA ARG A 62 8.54 -2.28 6.83
C ARG A 62 7.26 -3.14 6.89
N CYS A 63 6.69 -3.49 5.74
CA CYS A 63 5.46 -4.27 5.72
C CYS A 63 5.65 -5.67 6.30
N VAL A 64 4.82 -6.03 7.28
CA VAL A 64 4.81 -7.33 7.96
C VAL A 64 4.41 -8.50 7.05
N PHE A 65 3.65 -8.24 5.98
CA PHE A 65 3.19 -9.29 5.05
C PHE A 65 4.16 -9.59 3.93
N GLY A 66 5.17 -8.76 3.77
CA GLY A 66 6.07 -8.82 2.64
C GLY A 66 5.43 -8.99 1.27
N ASP A 67 5.82 -10.04 0.54
CA ASP A 67 5.26 -10.29 -0.79
C ASP A 67 3.87 -10.93 -0.76
N ALA A 68 3.48 -11.49 0.37
CA ALA A 68 2.11 -11.93 0.61
C ALA A 68 1.17 -10.75 0.91
N LYS A 69 1.68 -9.52 0.86
CA LYS A 69 0.91 -8.30 1.03
C LYS A 69 -0.25 -8.26 0.02
N PRO A 70 -1.51 -8.15 0.49
CA PRO A 70 -2.61 -7.75 -0.38
C PRO A 70 -2.50 -6.25 -0.69
N THR A 71 -3.25 -5.77 -1.67
CA THR A 71 -3.30 -4.32 -1.97
C THR A 71 -3.61 -3.50 -0.73
N CYS A 72 -3.14 -2.25 -0.69
CA CYS A 72 -3.37 -1.35 0.45
C CYS A 72 -4.86 -1.22 0.83
N ALA A 73 -5.77 -1.25 -0.16
CA ALA A 73 -7.21 -1.20 0.08
C ALA A 73 -7.76 -2.45 0.80
N ASN A 74 -7.14 -3.60 0.56
CA ASN A 74 -7.53 -4.90 1.11
C ASN A 74 -6.60 -5.35 2.26
N CYS A 75 -5.76 -4.45 2.78
CA CYS A 75 -4.80 -4.80 3.82
C CYS A 75 -5.50 -5.01 5.16
N LEU A 76 -5.19 -6.13 5.83
CA LEU A 76 -5.78 -6.49 7.12
C LEU A 76 -5.19 -5.70 8.30
N VAL A 77 -4.05 -5.03 8.11
CA VAL A 77 -3.41 -4.23 9.14
C VAL A 77 -3.57 -2.74 8.87
N HIS A 78 -3.79 -1.98 9.94
CA HIS A 78 -3.83 -0.53 9.89
C HIS A 78 -2.40 0.04 10.00
N CYS A 79 -1.68 0.05 8.89
CA CYS A 79 -0.32 0.59 8.85
C CYS A 79 -0.25 2.11 8.59
N TYR A 80 -1.33 2.71 8.08
CA TYR A 80 -1.42 4.14 7.83
C TYR A 80 -2.15 4.84 8.96
N THR A 81 -1.66 6.01 9.36
CA THR A 81 -2.42 6.97 10.17
C THR A 81 -3.66 7.39 9.41
N GLU A 82 -4.69 7.84 10.14
CA GLU A 82 -5.98 8.21 9.55
C GLU A 82 -5.83 9.30 8.48
N ASP A 83 -5.14 10.39 8.79
CA ASP A 83 -4.86 11.50 7.85
C ASP A 83 -4.12 11.01 6.58
N MET A 84 -3.04 10.24 6.74
CA MET A 84 -2.29 9.73 5.59
C MET A 84 -3.09 8.72 4.75
N ARG A 85 -3.95 7.92 5.40
CA ARG A 85 -4.86 7.01 4.71
C ARG A 85 -5.85 7.78 3.85
N GLU A 86 -6.40 8.87 4.36
CA GLU A 86 -7.35 9.68 3.61
C GLU A 86 -6.68 10.35 2.42
N ARG A 87 -5.51 10.95 2.61
CA ARG A 87 -4.71 11.52 1.52
C ARG A 87 -4.44 10.51 0.41
N VAL A 88 -4.00 9.30 0.76
CA VAL A 88 -3.77 8.25 -0.23
C VAL A 88 -5.07 7.79 -0.89
N ARG A 89 -6.19 7.74 -0.16
CA ARG A 89 -7.51 7.41 -0.74
C ARG A 89 -7.93 8.45 -1.78
N VAL A 90 -7.76 9.74 -1.49
CA VAL A 90 -8.03 10.84 -2.44
C VAL A 90 -7.18 10.68 -3.70
N VAL A 91 -5.87 10.45 -3.54
CA VAL A 91 -4.94 10.21 -4.66
C VAL A 91 -5.37 8.99 -5.47
N MET A 92 -5.64 7.85 -4.83
CA MET A 92 -6.06 6.61 -5.50
C MET A 92 -7.37 6.80 -6.27
N ARG A 93 -8.36 7.48 -5.68
CA ARG A 93 -9.66 7.74 -6.31
C ARG A 93 -9.53 8.62 -7.55
N TRP A 94 -8.68 9.63 -7.50
CA TRP A 94 -8.46 10.53 -8.63
C TRP A 94 -7.55 9.90 -9.70
N ALA A 95 -6.42 9.32 -9.29
CA ALA A 95 -5.39 8.82 -10.19
C ALA A 95 -5.72 7.44 -10.77
N GLY A 96 -6.42 6.57 -10.03
CA GLY A 96 -6.77 5.21 -10.44
C GLY A 96 -7.34 5.09 -11.86
N PRO A 97 -8.50 5.71 -12.16
CA PRO A 97 -9.08 5.65 -13.51
C PRO A 97 -8.20 6.33 -14.57
N ARG A 98 -7.42 7.35 -14.19
CA ARG A 98 -6.55 8.12 -15.10
C ARG A 98 -5.24 7.40 -15.40
N MET A 99 -4.79 6.50 -14.53
CA MET A 99 -3.55 5.76 -14.68
C MET A 99 -3.58 4.85 -15.91
N LEU A 100 -4.76 4.40 -16.34
CA LEU A 100 -4.94 3.59 -17.54
C LEU A 100 -4.41 4.30 -18.80
N LEU A 101 -4.50 5.62 -18.87
CA LEU A 101 -4.08 6.41 -20.04
C LEU A 101 -2.56 6.52 -20.17
N ARG A 102 -1.80 6.49 -19.06
CA ARG A 102 -0.33 6.66 -19.06
C ARG A 102 0.44 5.39 -18.74
N HIS A 103 -0.13 4.53 -17.90
CA HIS A 103 0.49 3.30 -17.42
C HIS A 103 -0.50 2.12 -17.53
N PRO A 104 -0.96 1.76 -18.74
CA PRO A 104 -2.06 0.81 -18.92
C PRO A 104 -1.80 -0.55 -18.26
N ILE A 105 -0.60 -1.10 -18.43
CA ILE A 105 -0.21 -2.39 -17.84
C ILE A 105 -0.22 -2.32 -16.30
N LEU A 106 0.29 -1.22 -15.73
CA LEU A 106 0.34 -1.03 -14.28
C LEU A 106 -1.07 -0.81 -13.71
N ALA A 107 -1.92 -0.08 -14.42
CA ALA A 107 -3.31 0.19 -14.08
C ALA A 107 -4.15 -1.08 -14.06
N ILE A 108 -4.10 -1.88 -15.13
CA ILE A 108 -4.83 -3.15 -15.20
C ILE A 108 -4.39 -4.07 -14.06
N ARG A 109 -3.08 -4.22 -13.83
CA ARG A 109 -2.56 -5.04 -12.73
C ARG A 109 -3.04 -4.54 -11.37
N HIS A 110 -2.94 -3.24 -11.10
CA HIS A 110 -3.42 -2.64 -9.85
C HIS A 110 -4.93 -2.89 -9.64
N GLN A 111 -5.73 -2.73 -10.68
CA GLN A 111 -7.18 -2.94 -10.61
C GLN A 111 -7.54 -4.40 -10.35
N LEU A 112 -6.85 -5.34 -11.02
CA LEU A 112 -7.01 -6.78 -10.81
C LEU A 112 -6.55 -7.20 -9.41
N ASP A 113 -5.43 -6.66 -8.93
CA ASP A 113 -4.93 -6.92 -7.57
C ASP A 113 -5.92 -6.41 -6.52
N GLY A 114 -6.61 -5.28 -6.78
CA GLY A 114 -7.68 -4.75 -5.92
C GLY A 114 -8.91 -5.67 -5.83
N ARG A 115 -9.14 -6.53 -6.82
CA ARG A 115 -10.22 -7.53 -6.80
C ARG A 115 -9.84 -8.82 -6.07
N ARG A 116 -8.56 -9.02 -5.73
CA ARG A 116 -8.13 -10.20 -4.98
C ARG A 116 -8.54 -10.07 -3.52
N ALA A 117 -9.13 -11.14 -3.00
CA ALA A 117 -9.50 -11.23 -1.59
C ALA A 117 -8.26 -11.10 -0.69
N SER A 118 -8.43 -10.42 0.44
CA SER A 118 -7.41 -10.39 1.47
C SER A 118 -7.13 -11.82 1.97
N PRO A 119 -5.86 -12.18 2.18
CA PRO A 119 -5.53 -13.40 2.90
C PRO A 119 -6.09 -13.38 4.33
N THR A 120 -6.04 -14.50 5.05
CA THR A 120 -6.42 -14.55 6.46
C THR A 120 -5.19 -14.58 7.37
N LEU A 121 -5.24 -13.83 8.47
CA LEU A 121 -4.24 -13.90 9.54
C LEU A 121 -4.38 -15.23 10.29
N PRO A 122 -3.27 -15.87 10.72
CA PRO A 122 -3.34 -17.05 11.57
C PRO A 122 -3.95 -16.69 12.94
N ALA A 123 -4.62 -17.67 13.56
CA ALA A 123 -5.24 -17.47 14.86
C ALA A 123 -4.20 -17.09 15.92
N LYS A 124 -4.54 -16.12 16.78
CA LYS A 124 -3.68 -15.70 17.89
C LYS A 124 -3.49 -16.90 18.83
N PRO A 125 -2.25 -17.31 19.16
CA PRO A 125 -2.04 -18.40 20.11
C PRO A 125 -2.68 -18.04 21.46
N ALA A 126 -3.42 -18.98 22.05
CA ALA A 126 -4.06 -18.80 23.34
C ALA A 126 -3.00 -18.47 24.39
N ARG A 127 -3.14 -17.30 25.02
CA ARG A 127 -2.23 -16.86 26.08
C ARG A 127 -2.38 -17.85 27.24
N ARG A 128 -1.35 -18.67 27.52
CA ARG A 128 -1.31 -19.51 28.74
C ARG A 128 -1.51 -18.55 29.92
N ARG A 129 -2.62 -18.69 30.66
CA ARG A 129 -2.78 -18.00 31.95
C ARG A 129 -1.70 -18.58 32.86
N ALA A 130 -0.75 -17.75 33.29
CA ALA A 130 0.12 -18.11 34.39
C ALA A 130 -0.79 -18.20 35.63
N SER A 131 -0.88 -19.39 36.23
CA SER A 131 -1.44 -19.57 37.56
C SER A 131 -0.55 -18.84 38.55
N SER A 132 -1.03 -17.72 39.08
CA SER A 132 -0.56 -17.21 40.37
C SER A 132 -1.21 -18.08 41.43
N ASP A 133 -0.54 -19.17 41.79
CA ASP A 133 -0.78 -19.85 43.06
C ASP A 133 0.09 -19.14 44.11
N ASN A 134 -0.55 -18.46 45.06
CA ASN A 134 0.03 -18.02 46.32
C ASN A 134 -0.88 -18.46 47.46
#